data_AF-A0A0F9FGP5-F1
#
_entry.id   AF-A0A0F9FGP5-F1
#
_cell.length_a   1.000
_cell.length_b   1.000
_cell.length_c   1.000
_cell.angle_alpha   90.00
_cell.angle_beta   90.00
_cell.angle_gamma   90.00
#
_symmetry.space_group_name_H-M   'P 1'
#
loop_
_entity.id
_entity.type
_entity.pdbx_description
1 polymer ?
#
loop_
_entity_poly.entity_id
_entity_poly.type
_entity_poly.pdbx_seq_one_letter_code
_entity_poly.pdbx_strand_id
1 'polypeptide(L)'
;MRLWRYDPQTPEGKYPIVLRRDGTPLESRYFVITLRDPCAPAAFRAAAKEASRLGLDPDYARDLKALAAMAGAERARVGAGDPDAP
;
A
#
# COMPACT_ATOMS: atom_id res chain seq x y z
N MET A 1 5.40 -11.39 -16.13
CA MET A 1 3.95 -11.30 -15.83
C MET A 1 3.73 -9.90 -15.26
N ARG A 2 2.56 -9.24 -15.36
CA ARG A 2 2.43 -7.90 -14.72
C ARG A 2 1.84 -8.06 -13.33
N LEU A 3 2.62 -7.70 -12.30
CA LEU A 3 2.31 -7.89 -10.88
C LEU A 3 1.10 -7.06 -10.37
N TRP A 4 0.70 -5.99 -11.07
CA TRP A 4 -0.67 -5.47 -10.97
C TRP A 4 -1.38 -5.81 -12.26
N ARG A 5 -2.38 -6.65 -12.16
CA ARG A 5 -3.65 -6.45 -12.82
C ARG A 5 -4.63 -7.42 -12.22
N TYR A 6 -5.90 -7.14 -12.46
CA TYR A 6 -7.03 -8.04 -12.37
C TYR A 6 -6.79 -9.31 -13.21
N ASP A 7 -5.77 -10.09 -12.85
CA ASP A 7 -5.54 -11.41 -13.41
C ASP A 7 -6.51 -12.36 -12.71
N PRO A 8 -7.43 -13.02 -13.45
CA PRO A 8 -8.30 -14.03 -12.87
C PRO A 8 -7.55 -15.16 -12.15
N GLN A 9 -6.27 -15.38 -12.50
CA GLN A 9 -5.41 -16.41 -11.92
C GLN A 9 -4.68 -15.95 -10.65
N THR A 10 -4.53 -14.63 -10.42
CA THR A 10 -3.94 -14.05 -9.20
C THR A 10 -4.78 -12.87 -8.69
N PRO A 11 -6.01 -13.14 -8.19
CA PRO A 11 -6.95 -12.10 -7.75
C PRO A 11 -6.49 -11.32 -6.52
N GLU A 12 -5.51 -11.82 -5.77
CA GLU A 12 -4.90 -11.20 -4.59
C GLU A 12 -4.03 -9.96 -4.89
N GLY A 13 -3.69 -9.70 -6.16
CA GLY A 13 -2.96 -8.50 -6.58
C GLY A 13 -1.45 -8.53 -6.29
N LYS A 14 -0.87 -7.35 -6.04
CA LYS A 14 0.59 -7.14 -5.96
C LYS A 14 1.17 -7.71 -4.65
N TYR A 15 2.22 -8.53 -4.76
CA TYR A 15 3.00 -9.07 -3.64
C TYR A 15 3.57 -7.96 -2.74
N PRO A 16 3.61 -8.15 -1.40
CA PRO A 16 3.71 -9.42 -0.65
C PRO A 16 2.38 -10.09 -0.26
N ILE A 17 2.44 -11.41 0.00
CA ILE A 17 1.32 -12.20 0.55
C ILE A 17 0.97 -11.64 1.93
N VAL A 18 -0.27 -11.20 2.11
CA VAL A 18 -0.79 -10.83 3.43
C VAL A 18 -1.29 -12.10 4.12
N LEU A 19 -0.71 -12.39 5.28
CA LEU A 19 -1.13 -13.51 6.12
C LEU A 19 -2.02 -13.01 7.27
N ARG A 20 -2.99 -13.84 7.66
CA ARG A 20 -3.68 -13.73 8.94
C ARG A 20 -2.68 -14.03 10.07
N ARG A 21 -3.07 -13.72 11.31
CA ARG A 21 -2.23 -13.95 12.50
C ARG A 21 -1.82 -15.43 12.65
N ASP A 22 -2.66 -16.35 12.20
CA ASP A 22 -2.42 -17.79 12.24
C ASP A 22 -1.51 -18.29 11.09
N GLY A 23 -1.00 -17.39 10.25
CA GLY A 23 -0.13 -17.72 9.12
C GLY A 23 -0.87 -18.16 7.86
N THR A 24 -2.21 -18.19 7.86
CA THR A 24 -2.99 -18.50 6.66
C THR A 24 -3.08 -17.29 5.72
N PRO A 25 -3.11 -17.48 4.38
CA PRO A 25 -3.32 -16.36 3.46
C PRO A 25 -4.64 -15.63 3.70
N LEU A 26 -4.63 -14.30 3.56
CA LEU A 26 -5.87 -13.54 3.51
C LEU A 26 -6.60 -13.85 2.20
N GLU A 27 -7.80 -14.43 2.26
CA GLU A 27 -8.54 -14.90 1.06
C GLU A 27 -9.49 -13.85 0.46
N SER A 28 -9.48 -12.62 0.97
CA SER A 28 -10.29 -11.52 0.43
C SER A 28 -9.61 -10.88 -0.77
N ARG A 29 -10.34 -10.10 -1.57
CA ARG A 29 -9.74 -9.24 -2.60
C ARG A 29 -9.03 -8.08 -1.91
N TYR A 30 -7.72 -7.98 -2.08
CA TYR A 30 -6.92 -6.89 -1.53
C TYR A 30 -5.95 -6.33 -2.57
N PHE A 31 -5.43 -5.14 -2.29
CA PHE A 31 -4.33 -4.53 -3.03
C PHE A 31 -3.37 -3.90 -2.03
N VAL A 32 -2.12 -4.38 -1.99
CA VAL A 32 -1.12 -3.89 -1.04
C VAL A 32 -0.26 -2.81 -1.69
N ILE A 33 -0.15 -1.68 -1.00
CA ILE A 33 0.81 -0.63 -1.32
C ILE A 33 1.91 -0.66 -0.26
N THR A 34 3.11 -1.08 -0.66
CA THR A 34 4.29 -1.07 0.21
C THR A 34 4.96 0.31 0.22
N LEU A 35 5.81 0.61 1.22
CA LEU A 35 6.50 1.91 1.31
C LEU A 35 7.38 2.22 0.09
N ARG A 36 7.92 1.19 -0.57
CA ARG A 36 8.76 1.34 -1.76
C ARG A 36 7.95 1.55 -3.03
N ASP A 37 6.65 1.31 -3.01
CA ASP A 37 5.78 1.53 -4.16
C ASP A 37 5.83 3.03 -4.58
N PRO A 38 6.03 3.35 -5.88
CA PRO A 38 6.14 4.72 -6.32
C PRO A 38 4.88 5.54 -6.06
N CYS A 39 3.71 4.90 -5.97
CA CYS A 39 2.43 5.53 -5.69
C CYS A 39 2.17 5.72 -4.18
N ALA A 40 2.94 5.08 -3.30
CA ALA A 40 2.69 5.08 -1.86
C ALA A 40 2.58 6.48 -1.22
N PRO A 41 3.50 7.43 -1.47
CA PRO A 41 3.40 8.76 -0.84
C PRO A 41 2.14 9.53 -1.26
N ALA A 42 1.71 9.37 -2.51
CA ALA A 42 0.51 10.03 -3.02
C ALA A 42 -0.76 9.36 -2.48
N ALA A 43 -0.81 8.02 -2.49
CA ALA A 43 -1.93 7.25 -1.98
C ALA A 43 -2.20 7.53 -0.49
N PHE A 44 -1.16 7.51 0.35
CA PHE A 44 -1.31 7.78 1.78
C PHE A 44 -1.73 9.21 2.08
N ARG A 45 -1.24 10.20 1.32
CA ARG A 45 -1.71 11.59 1.44
C ARG A 45 -3.19 11.74 1.06
N ALA A 46 -3.61 11.09 -0.02
CA ALA A 46 -5.00 11.12 -0.46
C ALA A 46 -5.93 10.46 0.57
N ALA A 47 -5.53 9.29 1.10
CA ALA A 47 -6.25 8.60 2.15
C ALA A 47 -6.36 9.45 3.43
N ALA A 48 -5.28 10.11 3.85
CA ALA A 48 -5.30 11.00 5.01
C ALA A 48 -6.27 12.17 4.84
N LYS A 49 -6.28 12.79 3.65
CA LYS A 49 -7.22 13.88 3.32
C LYS A 49 -8.66 13.39 3.40
N GLU A 50 -8.93 12.21 2.85
CA GLU A 50 -10.26 11.62 2.84
C GLU A 50 -10.73 11.20 4.23
N ALA A 51 -9.83 10.62 5.04
CA ALA A 51 -10.09 10.29 6.44
C ALA A 51 -10.50 11.53 7.24
N SER A 52 -9.79 12.65 7.07
CA SER A 52 -10.18 13.93 7.68
C SER A 52 -11.53 14.43 7.16
N ARG A 53 -11.81 14.33 5.85
CA ARG A 53 -13.08 14.76 5.24
C ARG A 53 -14.27 13.98 5.79
N LEU A 54 -14.08 12.68 6.03
CA LEU A 54 -15.11 11.78 6.57
C LEU A 54 -15.30 11.90 8.09
N GLY A 55 -14.47 12.71 8.79
CA GLY A 55 -14.54 12.83 10.25
C GLY A 55 -14.07 11.57 10.98
N LEU A 56 -13.19 10.76 10.35
CA LEU A 56 -12.55 9.63 11.02
C LEU A 56 -11.57 10.14 12.09
N ASP A 57 -11.06 9.21 12.89
CA ASP A 57 -10.11 9.50 13.96
C ASP A 57 -8.95 10.41 13.46
N PRO A 58 -8.70 11.56 14.11
CA PRO A 58 -7.59 12.45 13.77
C PRO A 58 -6.23 11.76 13.79
N ASP A 59 -6.01 10.81 14.71
CA ASP A 59 -4.77 10.06 14.81
C ASP A 59 -4.59 9.12 13.62
N TYR A 60 -5.66 8.50 13.13
CA TYR A 60 -5.62 7.71 11.90
C TYR A 60 -5.19 8.55 10.69
N ALA A 61 -5.76 9.75 10.52
CA ALA A 61 -5.38 10.66 9.45
C ALA A 61 -3.93 11.17 9.59
N ARG A 62 -3.47 11.42 10.83
CA ARG A 62 -2.07 11.78 11.11
C ARG A 62 -1.12 10.65 10.74
N ASP A 63 -1.43 9.43 11.13
CA ASP A 63 -0.57 8.27 10.90
C ASP A 63 -0.45 7.95 9.41
N LEU A 64 -1.52 8.13 8.63
CA LEU A 64 -1.44 8.07 7.16
C LEU A 64 -0.50 9.13 6.57
N LYS A 65 -0.49 10.37 7.10
CA LYS A 65 0.48 11.39 6.68
C LYS A 65 1.91 10.99 7.04
N ALA A 66 2.12 10.40 8.21
CA ALA A 66 3.42 9.89 8.62
C ALA A 66 3.91 8.77 7.68
N LEU A 67 3.04 7.82 7.33
CA LEU A 67 3.33 6.78 6.34
C LEU A 67 3.73 7.36 4.98
N ALA A 68 3.08 8.44 4.53
CA ALA A 68 3.46 9.12 3.29
C ALA A 68 4.90 9.68 3.34
N ALA A 69 5.29 10.26 4.48
CA ALA A 69 6.65 10.75 4.68
C ALA A 69 7.66 9.59 4.74
N MET A 70 7.35 8.52 5.47
CA MET A 70 8.18 7.31 5.55
C MET A 70 8.39 6.66 4.18
N ALA A 71 7.33 6.56 3.36
CA ALA A 71 7.44 6.05 1.99
C ALA A 71 8.38 6.89 1.13
N GLY A 72 8.31 8.23 1.24
CA GLY A 72 9.24 9.14 0.57
C GLY A 72 10.69 8.91 1.01
N ALA A 73 10.93 8.82 2.33
CA ALA A 73 12.26 8.60 2.90
C ALA A 73 12.84 7.23 2.51
N GLU A 74 12.04 6.16 2.59
CA GLU A 74 12.48 4.81 2.25
C GLU A 74 12.88 4.72 0.77
N ARG A 75 12.07 5.29 -0.12
CA ARG A 75 12.39 5.31 -1.56
C ARG A 75 13.64 6.14 -1.87
N ALA A 76 13.87 7.24 -1.16
CA ALA A 76 15.10 8.02 -1.31
C ALA A 76 16.33 7.23 -0.83
N ARG A 77 16.18 6.37 0.18
CA ARG A 77 17.25 5.56 0.78
C ARG A 77 17.62 4.33 -0.03
N VAL A 78 16.65 3.55 -0.49
CA VAL A 78 16.87 2.22 -1.12
C VAL A 78 16.32 2.10 -2.54
N GLY A 79 15.84 3.20 -3.11
CA GLY A 79 15.21 3.21 -4.42
C GLY A 79 13.73 2.80 -4.37
N ALA A 80 12.99 3.25 -5.39
CA ALA A 80 11.63 2.81 -5.61
C ALA A 80 11.60 1.30 -5.91
N GLY A 81 10.57 0.62 -5.43
CA GLY A 81 10.23 -0.69 -5.97
C GLY A 81 9.81 -0.50 -7.42
N ASP A 82 10.30 -1.34 -8.32
CA ASP A 82 9.83 -1.36 -9.69
C ASP A 82 8.50 -2.08 -9.72
N PRO A 83 7.41 -1.38 -10.03
CA PRO A 83 6.19 -2.08 -10.26
C PRO A 83 6.41 -3.06 -11.44
N ASP A 84 7.03 -2.66 -12.55
CA ASP A 84 6.97 -3.40 -13.82
C ASP A 84 7.90 -4.62 -13.84
N ALA A 85 8.51 -4.95 -12.69
CA ALA A 85 9.28 -6.14 -12.47
C ALA A 85 8.46 -7.41 -12.81
N PRO A 86 9.10 -8.43 -13.43
CA PRO A 86 8.43 -9.59 -14.03
C PRO A 86 7.78 -10.57 -13.05
#